data_AF-S9R760-F1
#
_entry.id   AF-S9R760-F1
#
_cell.length_a   1.000
_cell.length_b   1.000
_cell.length_c   1.000
_cell.angle_alpha   90.00
_cell.angle_beta   90.00
_cell.angle_gamma   90.00
#
_symmetry.space_group_name_H-M   'P 1'
#
loop_
_entity.id
_entity.type
_entity.pdbx_description
1 polymer ?
#
loop_
_entity_poly.entity_id
_entity_poly.type
_entity_poly.pdbx_seq_one_letter_code
_entity_poly.pdbx_strand_id
1 'polypeptide(L)'
;MGGIHSHACARVDGHSWSSQRTWRSAGQSVPSSCPDTLSHERVIARDSLACMPTLASSRPLRAPRRHARRRVRRTGCTGGCLAPRGARQGSYKVQQMKKGARHHRARGMTLIEIMVVITILGLIMAAVGVSVLTQLDQAKQRRARMDFHALGNALKVYYAKKGRFPDTASGLRGLVDNRILEGLPKDPWGNEYVYVNEGGKPRITSYGGDGVSGGDANDADLCSCDPEPEGGTGS
;
A
#
# COMPACT_ATOMS: atom_id res chain seq x y z
N MET A 1 31.30 14.33 66.31
CA MET A 1 31.98 14.97 65.17
C MET A 1 31.15 14.62 63.93
N GLY A 2 30.35 15.45 63.30
CA GLY A 2 30.25 16.91 63.21
C GLY A 2 29.83 17.15 61.74
N GLY A 3 28.53 17.36 61.50
CA GLY A 3 27.99 17.52 60.15
C GLY A 3 26.78 18.45 60.19
N ILE A 4 27.03 19.74 59.97
CA ILE A 4 26.03 20.78 59.89
C ILE A 4 26.21 21.45 58.53
N HIS A 5 25.26 21.29 57.62
CA HIS A 5 25.09 22.21 56.49
C HIS A 5 23.59 22.44 56.30
N SER A 6 23.13 23.55 56.87
CA SER A 6 21.84 24.17 56.61
C SER A 6 21.99 25.10 55.41
N HIS A 7 21.12 24.98 54.40
CA HIS A 7 20.77 26.11 53.55
C HIS A 7 19.27 26.04 53.22
N ALA A 8 18.57 27.09 53.63
CA ALA A 8 17.23 27.46 53.23
C ALA A 8 17.31 28.65 52.26
N CYS A 9 16.37 28.72 51.31
CA CYS A 9 15.84 29.89 50.58
C CYS A 9 15.27 29.39 49.24
N ALA A 10 14.21 29.91 48.64
CA ALA A 10 13.13 30.80 49.06
C ALA A 10 12.05 30.67 47.96
N ARG A 11 10.80 30.93 48.36
CA ARG A 11 9.60 30.98 47.53
C ARG A 11 9.53 32.31 46.78
N VAL A 12 9.14 32.28 45.50
CA VAL A 12 8.56 33.44 44.79
C VAL A 12 7.27 32.99 44.13
N ASP A 13 6.19 33.65 44.53
CA ASP A 13 4.81 33.46 44.08
C ASP A 13 4.46 34.40 42.89
N GLY A 14 3.39 34.04 42.16
CA GLY A 14 2.55 34.94 41.31
C GLY A 14 3.02 35.09 39.86
N HIS A 15 2.23 34.91 38.80
CA HIS A 15 0.81 35.21 38.54
C HIS A 15 0.28 34.27 37.42
N SER A 16 -0.87 33.58 37.53
CA SER A 16 -2.29 34.02 37.45
C SER A 16 -2.81 34.28 36.01
N TRP A 17 -3.57 33.31 35.45
CA TRP A 17 -4.93 33.41 34.85
C TRP A 17 -5.28 32.06 34.18
N SER A 18 -6.11 31.23 34.81
CA SER A 18 -7.58 31.15 34.63
C SER A 18 -8.01 30.48 33.30
N SER A 19 -8.33 29.19 33.37
CA SER A 19 -9.51 28.59 32.71
C SER A 19 -9.68 27.13 33.14
N GLN A 20 -10.43 27.00 34.23
CA GLN A 20 -11.41 25.97 34.53
C GLN A 20 -11.59 24.86 33.48
N ARG A 21 -11.24 23.62 33.83
CA ARG A 21 -12.16 22.48 33.68
C ARG A 21 -11.89 21.45 34.75
N THR A 22 -12.81 21.43 35.70
CA THR A 22 -12.86 20.55 36.86
C THR A 22 -13.25 19.14 36.43
N TRP A 23 -12.44 18.14 36.75
CA TRP A 23 -12.95 16.82 37.14
C TRP A 23 -12.28 16.44 38.45
N ARG A 24 -13.05 16.66 39.52
CA ARG A 24 -12.71 16.30 40.89
C ARG A 24 -13.13 14.85 41.10
N SER A 25 -12.21 14.08 41.66
CA SER A 25 -12.42 13.05 42.68
C SER A 25 -13.50 11.99 42.45
N ALA A 26 -13.05 10.80 42.06
CA ALA A 26 -13.44 9.59 42.77
C ALA A 26 -12.19 8.73 42.97
N GLY A 27 -11.61 8.80 44.16
CA GLY A 27 -10.66 7.79 44.61
C GLY A 27 -11.42 6.49 44.85
N GLN A 28 -10.95 5.41 44.24
CA GLN A 28 -11.22 4.05 44.69
C GLN A 28 -9.94 3.25 44.48
N SER A 29 -9.28 3.00 45.61
CA SER A 29 -8.26 1.98 45.79
C SER A 29 -8.82 0.61 45.42
N VAL A 30 -8.13 -0.13 44.56
CA VAL A 30 -8.43 -1.55 44.30
C VAL A 30 -7.16 -2.36 44.61
N PRO A 31 -7.21 -3.32 45.55
CA PRO A 31 -6.04 -4.01 46.03
C PRO A 31 -5.59 -5.17 45.14
N SER A 32 -4.28 -5.38 45.14
CA SER A 32 -3.54 -6.52 44.64
C SER A 32 -3.72 -7.75 45.52
N SER A 33 -4.37 -8.81 45.02
CA SER A 33 -4.08 -10.23 45.33
C SER A 33 -5.10 -11.16 44.67
N CYS A 34 -4.63 -12.20 43.99
CA CYS A 34 -5.42 -13.41 43.69
C CYS A 34 -4.60 -14.59 44.20
N PRO A 35 -5.11 -15.40 45.13
CA PRO A 35 -4.51 -16.68 45.45
C PRO A 35 -5.12 -17.78 44.57
N ASP A 36 -4.23 -18.63 44.07
CA ASP A 36 -4.56 -19.98 43.63
C ASP A 36 -5.17 -20.78 44.79
N THR A 37 -6.19 -21.59 44.52
CA THR A 37 -6.17 -23.04 44.77
C THR A 37 -7.51 -23.72 44.42
N LEU A 38 -7.37 -24.77 43.60
CA LEU A 38 -8.06 -26.06 43.66
C LEU A 38 -9.23 -26.22 44.66
N SER A 39 -10.36 -26.72 44.16
CA SER A 39 -11.14 -27.79 44.82
C SER A 39 -12.11 -28.44 43.82
N HIS A 40 -11.82 -29.69 43.48
CA HIS A 40 -12.78 -30.68 42.99
C HIS A 40 -13.90 -30.87 44.03
N GLU A 41 -15.18 -30.87 43.64
CA GLU A 41 -16.13 -31.92 44.02
C GLU A 41 -17.45 -31.91 43.22
N ARG A 42 -17.73 -33.09 42.64
CA ARG A 42 -19.01 -33.83 42.44
C ARG A 42 -20.32 -33.06 42.24
N VAL A 43 -21.01 -33.20 41.09
CA VAL A 43 -21.82 -34.33 40.56
C VAL A 43 -23.30 -34.33 41.06
N ILE A 44 -24.21 -34.41 40.05
CA ILE A 44 -25.67 -34.71 40.02
C ILE A 44 -26.68 -33.55 40.08
N ALA A 45 -27.23 -33.20 38.91
CA ALA A 45 -28.67 -33.13 38.59
C ALA A 45 -28.79 -32.90 37.06
N ARG A 46 -29.07 -33.92 36.24
CA ARG A 46 -30.38 -34.41 35.80
C ARG A 46 -31.32 -33.34 35.22
N ASP A 47 -31.82 -33.69 34.03
CA ASP A 47 -32.97 -33.15 33.31
C ASP A 47 -32.85 -31.75 32.69
N SER A 48 -32.64 -31.70 31.37
CA SER A 48 -33.74 -31.33 30.48
C SER A 48 -33.34 -31.45 29.02
N LEU A 49 -34.02 -32.38 28.35
CA LEU A 49 -34.19 -32.47 26.91
C LEU A 49 -34.69 -31.13 26.35
N ALA A 50 -34.06 -30.62 25.28
CA ALA A 50 -34.78 -30.12 24.10
C ALA A 50 -33.84 -29.54 23.02
N CYS A 51 -34.07 -30.01 21.79
CA CYS A 51 -33.89 -29.31 20.51
C CYS A 51 -32.47 -29.05 19.98
N MET A 52 -31.92 -30.08 19.36
CA MET A 52 -31.14 -29.94 18.12
C MET A 52 -32.06 -29.56 16.94
N PRO A 53 -31.63 -28.70 16.02
CA PRO A 53 -32.08 -28.76 14.64
C PRO A 53 -30.94 -29.21 13.73
N THR A 54 -30.96 -30.48 13.36
CA THR A 54 -30.36 -31.02 12.14
C THR A 54 -31.40 -30.89 11.01
N LEU A 55 -31.05 -30.16 9.95
CA LEU A 55 -31.54 -30.29 8.55
C LEU A 55 -30.77 -29.22 7.74
N ALA A 56 -29.72 -29.59 7.01
CA ALA A 56 -29.80 -30.03 5.62
C ALA A 56 -30.55 -29.04 4.71
N SER A 57 -29.80 -28.24 3.94
CA SER A 57 -30.20 -27.81 2.57
C SER A 57 -29.11 -26.94 1.94
N SER A 58 -28.19 -27.61 1.23
CA SER A 58 -27.61 -27.19 -0.06
C SER A 58 -28.07 -25.83 -0.64
N ARG A 59 -27.16 -24.85 -0.64
CA ARG A 59 -27.16 -23.74 -1.62
C ARG A 59 -25.72 -23.38 -2.02
N PRO A 60 -25.22 -23.81 -3.19
CA PRO A 60 -23.97 -23.30 -3.72
C PRO A 60 -24.14 -21.87 -4.26
N LEU A 61 -23.25 -20.98 -3.82
CA LEU A 61 -23.12 -19.62 -4.32
C LEU A 61 -22.73 -19.62 -5.80
N ARG A 62 -23.45 -18.77 -6.52
CA ARG A 62 -23.50 -18.56 -7.96
C ARG A 62 -22.15 -18.12 -8.53
N ALA A 63 -21.65 -18.87 -9.52
CA ALA A 63 -20.45 -18.54 -10.28
C ALA A 63 -20.64 -17.29 -11.18
N PRO A 64 -19.55 -16.55 -11.49
CA PRO A 64 -19.60 -15.40 -12.40
C PRO A 64 -19.74 -15.82 -13.87
N ARG A 65 -20.58 -15.06 -14.60
CA ARG A 65 -20.84 -15.18 -16.03
C ARG A 65 -19.54 -14.99 -16.83
N ARG A 66 -18.99 -16.08 -17.37
CA ARG A 66 -17.97 -16.04 -18.42
C ARG A 66 -18.64 -15.65 -19.73
N HIS A 67 -18.28 -14.51 -20.30
CA HIS A 67 -18.59 -14.15 -21.68
C HIS A 67 -17.94 -15.15 -22.64
N ALA A 68 -18.76 -16.00 -23.24
CA ALA A 68 -18.36 -16.93 -24.27
C ALA A 68 -17.94 -16.15 -25.53
N ARG A 69 -16.63 -16.14 -25.81
CA ARG A 69 -16.10 -15.75 -27.12
C ARG A 69 -16.58 -16.77 -28.14
N ARG A 70 -17.54 -16.36 -28.98
CA ARG A 70 -18.10 -17.13 -30.09
C ARG A 70 -16.99 -17.40 -31.13
N ARG A 71 -16.42 -18.61 -31.13
CA ARG A 71 -15.53 -19.08 -32.21
C ARG A 71 -16.39 -19.30 -33.46
N VAL A 72 -16.22 -18.45 -34.47
CA VAL A 72 -16.75 -18.71 -35.82
C VAL A 72 -15.89 -19.82 -36.43
N ARG A 73 -16.52 -20.97 -36.72
CA ARG A 73 -15.91 -22.05 -37.50
C ARG A 73 -15.72 -21.57 -38.94
N ARG A 74 -14.46 -21.50 -39.39
CA ARG A 74 -14.11 -21.49 -40.81
C ARG A 74 -14.41 -22.88 -41.36
N THR A 75 -15.55 -23.05 -42.02
CA THR A 75 -15.76 -24.15 -42.96
C THR A 75 -15.19 -23.71 -44.30
N GLY A 76 -14.21 -24.47 -44.79
CA GLY A 76 -13.62 -24.25 -46.10
C GLY A 76 -14.63 -24.50 -47.21
N CYS A 77 -14.78 -23.53 -48.10
CA CYS A 77 -15.42 -23.72 -49.40
C CYS A 77 -14.32 -24.00 -50.43
N THR A 78 -14.03 -25.28 -50.65
CA THR A 78 -13.42 -25.77 -51.89
C THR A 78 -14.54 -25.97 -52.89
N GLY A 79 -14.76 -24.98 -53.75
CA GLY A 79 -15.78 -25.05 -54.79
C GLY A 79 -15.69 -23.80 -55.65
N GLY A 80 -15.18 -23.97 -56.87
CA GLY A 80 -15.01 -22.89 -57.82
C GLY A 80 -16.33 -22.21 -58.15
N CYS A 81 -16.32 -20.87 -58.12
CA CYS A 81 -17.35 -20.06 -58.73
C CYS A 81 -16.69 -19.19 -59.80
N LEU A 82 -16.98 -19.53 -61.05
CA LEU A 82 -16.70 -18.75 -62.24
C LEU A 82 -17.18 -17.32 -62.05
N ALA A 83 -16.32 -16.36 -62.38
CA ALA A 83 -16.68 -14.97 -62.49
C ALA A 83 -17.60 -14.74 -63.70
N PRO A 84 -18.71 -13.98 -63.56
CA PRO A 84 -19.30 -13.32 -64.70
C PRO A 84 -18.64 -11.95 -64.91
N ARG A 85 -18.07 -11.79 -66.10
CA ARG A 85 -17.90 -10.50 -66.76
C ARG A 85 -19.29 -9.90 -66.99
N GLY A 86 -19.54 -8.67 -66.55
CA GLY A 86 -20.83 -8.02 -66.79
C GLY A 86 -20.92 -6.62 -66.20
N ALA A 87 -20.47 -5.65 -67.00
CA ALA A 87 -20.78 -4.24 -66.97
C ALA A 87 -22.02 -3.81 -66.17
N ARG A 88 -21.87 -2.73 -65.38
CA ARG A 88 -22.75 -1.55 -65.42
C ARG A 88 -22.08 -0.40 -64.66
N GLN A 89 -21.56 0.55 -65.43
CA GLN A 89 -21.08 1.83 -64.94
C GLN A 89 -22.28 2.61 -64.40
N GLY A 90 -22.48 2.59 -63.08
CA GLY A 90 -23.36 3.51 -62.40
C GLY A 90 -22.65 4.86 -62.26
N SER A 91 -22.91 5.78 -63.18
CA SER A 91 -22.53 7.19 -63.04
C SER A 91 -23.33 7.82 -61.90
N TYR A 92 -22.78 7.77 -60.69
CA TYR A 92 -23.24 8.63 -59.60
C TYR A 92 -22.76 10.06 -59.92
N LYS A 93 -23.63 10.88 -60.49
CA LYS A 93 -23.41 12.33 -60.58
C LYS A 93 -23.42 12.89 -59.15
N VAL A 94 -22.23 13.05 -58.57
CA VAL A 94 -22.04 13.86 -57.36
C VAL A 94 -22.26 15.31 -57.76
N GLN A 95 -23.50 15.79 -57.66
CA GLN A 95 -23.78 17.22 -57.68
C GLN A 95 -23.11 17.82 -56.44
N GLN A 96 -21.91 18.35 -56.66
CA GLN A 96 -21.17 19.11 -55.67
C GLN A 96 -22.00 20.33 -55.29
N MET A 97 -22.72 20.24 -54.19
CA MET A 97 -23.28 21.39 -53.52
C MET A 97 -22.11 22.19 -52.97
N LYS A 98 -21.72 23.25 -53.69
CA LYS A 98 -20.82 24.29 -53.20
C LYS A 98 -21.50 24.98 -52.01
N LYS A 99 -21.42 24.38 -50.83
CA LYS A 99 -21.68 25.07 -49.57
C LYS A 99 -20.60 26.12 -49.46
N GLY A 100 -20.95 27.37 -49.75
CA GLY A 100 -20.07 28.52 -49.54
C GLY A 100 -19.69 28.55 -48.08
N ALA A 101 -18.53 27.96 -47.76
CA ALA A 101 -17.91 28.08 -46.46
C ALA A 101 -17.62 29.56 -46.27
N ARG A 102 -18.46 30.24 -45.49
CA ARG A 102 -18.16 31.58 -45.00
C ARG A 102 -16.85 31.43 -44.25
N HIS A 103 -15.75 31.87 -44.87
CA HIS A 103 -14.48 32.03 -44.18
C HIS A 103 -14.75 33.00 -43.04
N HIS A 104 -14.97 32.48 -41.84
CA HIS A 104 -14.82 33.26 -40.63
C HIS A 104 -13.40 33.79 -40.70
N ARG A 105 -13.26 35.10 -40.91
CA ARG A 105 -11.98 35.79 -40.86
C ARG A 105 -11.39 35.45 -39.49
N ALA A 106 -10.38 34.60 -39.48
CA ALA A 106 -9.63 34.29 -38.29
C ALA A 106 -9.05 35.63 -37.80
N ARG A 107 -9.61 36.15 -36.71
CA ARG A 107 -9.01 37.27 -36.00
C ARG A 107 -7.68 36.75 -35.47
N GLY A 108 -6.58 37.39 -35.82
CA GLY A 108 -5.27 37.03 -35.28
C GLY A 108 -5.29 37.17 -33.75
N MET A 109 -4.80 36.15 -33.03
CA MET A 109 -4.54 36.27 -31.60
C MET A 109 -3.47 37.33 -31.38
N THR A 110 -3.65 38.17 -30.36
CA THR A 110 -2.67 39.20 -30.05
C THR A 110 -1.44 38.57 -29.41
N LEU A 111 -0.25 39.18 -29.57
CA LEU A 111 0.97 38.68 -28.91
C LEU A 111 0.82 38.68 -27.37
N ILE A 112 0.14 39.68 -26.83
CA ILE A 112 -0.11 39.84 -25.39
C ILE A 112 -0.95 38.68 -24.84
N GLU A 113 -1.92 38.18 -25.61
CA GLU A 113 -2.79 37.07 -25.24
C GLU A 113 -2.00 35.77 -25.03
N ILE A 114 -1.05 35.48 -25.91
CA ILE A 114 -0.19 34.31 -25.75
C ILE A 114 0.84 34.52 -24.62
N MET A 115 1.37 35.75 -24.46
CA MET A 115 2.33 36.06 -23.40
C MET A 115 1.73 35.83 -22.00
N VAL A 116 0.52 36.34 -21.74
CA VAL A 116 -0.13 36.17 -20.43
C VAL A 116 -0.43 34.70 -20.12
N VAL A 117 -0.78 33.91 -21.14
CA VAL A 117 -1.09 32.49 -20.93
C VAL A 117 0.15 31.69 -20.55
N ILE A 118 1.26 31.86 -21.29
CA ILE A 118 2.49 31.11 -20.99
C ILE A 118 3.12 31.54 -19.67
N THR A 119 2.95 32.80 -19.25
CA THR A 119 3.46 33.26 -17.95
C THR A 119 2.70 32.65 -16.78
N ILE A 120 1.35 32.64 -16.85
CA ILE A 120 0.53 32.00 -15.81
C ILE A 120 0.79 30.49 -15.76
N LEU A 121 0.91 29.83 -16.93
CA LEU A 121 1.26 28.41 -16.99
C LEU A 121 2.65 28.12 -16.39
N GLY A 122 3.66 28.96 -16.69
CA GLY A 122 4.99 28.82 -16.12
C GLY A 122 5.01 28.97 -14.60
N LEU A 123 4.22 29.92 -14.06
CA LEU A 123 4.12 30.16 -12.62
C LEU A 123 3.48 28.96 -11.90
N ILE A 124 2.40 28.40 -12.46
CA ILE A 124 1.74 27.22 -11.88
C ILE A 124 2.65 25.99 -11.96
N MET A 125 3.32 25.76 -13.09
CA MET A 125 4.23 24.62 -13.26
C MET A 125 5.39 24.67 -12.25
N ALA A 126 5.97 25.85 -12.01
CA ALA A 126 7.03 26.02 -11.03
C ALA A 126 6.57 25.69 -9.59
N ALA A 127 5.35 26.10 -9.22
CA ALA A 127 4.82 25.84 -7.89
C ALA A 127 4.52 24.35 -7.63
N VAL A 128 3.99 23.63 -8.62
CA VAL A 128 3.56 22.23 -8.44
C VAL A 128 4.72 21.23 -8.56
N GLY A 129 5.75 21.53 -9.37
CA GLY A 129 6.82 20.59 -9.69
C GLY A 129 7.59 20.04 -8.47
N VAL A 130 7.88 20.88 -7.47
CA VAL A 130 8.69 20.48 -6.30
C VAL A 130 7.91 19.56 -5.36
N SER A 131 6.61 19.79 -5.18
CA SER A 131 5.78 19.03 -4.23
C SER A 131 5.51 17.59 -4.69
N VAL A 132 5.51 17.32 -6.00
CA VAL A 132 5.27 15.97 -6.51
C VAL A 132 6.47 15.06 -6.24
N LEU A 133 7.69 15.58 -6.39
CA LEU A 133 8.92 14.80 -6.16
C LEU A 133 8.98 14.27 -4.72
N THR A 134 8.73 15.12 -3.73
CA THR A 134 8.76 14.71 -2.31
C THR A 134 7.68 13.68 -1.98
N GLN A 135 6.51 13.75 -2.62
CA GLN A 135 5.46 12.74 -2.43
C GLN A 135 5.82 11.39 -3.08
N LEU A 136 6.45 11.41 -4.25
CA LEU A 136 6.94 10.20 -4.91
C LEU A 136 7.98 9.50 -4.05
N ASP A 137 8.88 10.27 -3.47
CA ASP A 137 9.93 9.78 -2.58
C ASP A 137 9.38 9.10 -1.32
N GLN A 138 8.44 9.76 -0.64
CA GLN A 138 7.73 9.13 0.47
C GLN A 138 6.93 7.89 0.04
N ALA A 139 6.35 7.90 -1.16
CA ALA A 139 5.63 6.75 -1.69
C ALA A 139 6.56 5.56 -1.94
N LYS A 140 7.78 5.81 -2.44
CA LYS A 140 8.83 4.79 -2.56
C LYS A 140 9.20 4.21 -1.20
N GLN A 141 9.53 5.04 -0.21
CA GLN A 141 9.86 4.55 1.12
C GLN A 141 8.73 3.71 1.74
N ARG A 142 7.48 4.17 1.64
CA ARG A 142 6.30 3.39 2.08
C ARG A 142 6.17 2.07 1.33
N ARG A 143 6.46 2.05 0.02
CA ARG A 143 6.43 0.83 -0.78
C ARG A 143 7.48 -0.17 -0.31
N ALA A 144 8.72 0.27 -0.09
CA ALA A 144 9.78 -0.58 0.44
C ALA A 144 9.40 -1.21 1.79
N ARG A 145 8.73 -0.46 2.68
CA ARG A 145 8.22 -0.99 3.95
C ARG A 145 7.15 -2.06 3.78
N MET A 146 6.19 -1.84 2.88
CA MET A 146 5.19 -2.87 2.56
C MET A 146 5.85 -4.15 2.05
N ASP A 147 6.88 -4.01 1.22
CA ASP A 147 7.65 -5.14 0.71
C ASP A 147 8.43 -5.84 1.84
N PHE A 148 8.97 -5.11 2.83
CA PHE A 148 9.55 -5.72 4.05
C PHE A 148 8.53 -6.53 4.86
N HIS A 149 7.29 -6.04 5.00
CA HIS A 149 6.24 -6.79 5.68
C HIS A 149 5.89 -8.08 4.92
N ALA A 150 5.80 -8.01 3.59
CA ALA A 150 5.54 -9.18 2.76
C ALA A 150 6.67 -10.22 2.86
N LEU A 151 7.92 -9.79 2.74
CA LEU A 151 9.10 -10.65 2.87
C LEU A 151 9.24 -11.21 4.30
N GLY A 152 8.99 -10.40 5.32
CA GLY A 152 8.98 -10.82 6.72
C GLY A 152 7.92 -11.89 7.00
N ASN A 153 6.73 -11.78 6.41
CA ASN A 153 5.70 -12.81 6.49
C ASN A 153 6.11 -14.10 5.77
N ALA A 154 6.71 -14.00 4.58
CA ALA A 154 7.24 -15.16 3.87
C ALA A 154 8.34 -15.89 4.68
N LEU A 155 9.23 -15.13 5.35
CA LEU A 155 10.23 -15.68 6.25
C LEU A 155 9.61 -16.41 7.45
N LYS A 156 8.55 -15.87 8.05
CA LYS A 156 7.80 -16.56 9.12
C LYS A 156 7.21 -17.88 8.63
N VAL A 157 6.64 -17.91 7.42
CA VAL A 157 6.14 -19.15 6.80
C VAL A 157 7.26 -20.14 6.56
N TYR A 158 8.44 -19.67 6.11
CA TYR A 158 9.62 -20.53 5.96
C TYR A 158 10.04 -21.16 7.29
N TYR A 159 10.10 -20.34 8.34
CA TYR A 159 10.42 -20.81 9.69
C TYR A 159 9.41 -21.85 10.19
N ALA A 160 8.11 -21.63 9.97
CA ALA A 160 7.08 -22.60 10.34
C ALA A 160 7.24 -23.97 9.64
N LYS A 161 7.81 -24.00 8.42
CA LYS A 161 8.03 -25.24 7.65
C LYS A 161 9.35 -25.94 7.97
N LYS A 162 10.42 -25.18 8.22
CA LYS A 162 11.80 -25.69 8.34
C LYS A 162 12.38 -25.61 9.76
N GLY A 163 11.72 -24.90 10.67
CA GLY A 163 12.18 -24.63 12.04
C GLY A 163 13.37 -23.67 12.14
N ARG A 164 13.85 -23.13 11.02
CA ARG A 164 14.97 -22.19 10.94
C ARG A 164 14.76 -21.19 9.83
N PHE A 165 15.40 -20.02 9.92
CA PHE A 165 15.47 -19.06 8.81
C PHE A 165 16.52 -19.50 7.78
N PRO A 166 16.44 -19.02 6.53
CA PRO A 166 17.48 -19.25 5.53
C PRO A 166 18.84 -18.73 6.00
N ASP A 167 19.91 -19.37 5.55
CA ASP A 167 21.28 -18.90 5.81
C ASP A 167 21.58 -17.69 4.92
N THR A 168 22.44 -16.77 5.36
CA THR A 168 22.81 -15.55 4.61
C THR A 168 23.33 -15.85 3.19
N ALA A 169 24.01 -16.99 3.00
CA ALA A 169 24.51 -17.43 1.70
C ALA A 169 23.39 -17.80 0.70
N SER A 170 22.30 -18.40 1.17
CA SER A 170 21.11 -18.65 0.34
C SER A 170 20.22 -17.42 0.23
N GLY A 171 20.19 -16.60 1.29
CA GLY A 171 19.46 -15.35 1.35
C GLY A 171 17.97 -15.50 1.09
N LEU A 172 17.38 -14.50 0.45
CA LEU A 172 15.97 -14.50 0.08
C LEU A 172 15.62 -15.50 -1.05
N ARG A 173 16.62 -16.00 -1.79
CA ARG A 173 16.38 -17.01 -2.84
C ARG A 173 15.82 -18.31 -2.28
N GLY A 174 16.16 -18.65 -1.03
CA GLY A 174 15.57 -19.79 -0.33
C GLY A 174 14.04 -19.75 -0.23
N LEU A 175 13.42 -18.56 -0.27
CA LEU A 175 11.95 -18.41 -0.28
C LEU A 175 11.36 -18.80 -1.63
N VAL A 176 12.06 -18.50 -2.72
CA VAL A 176 11.65 -18.85 -4.09
C VAL A 176 11.82 -20.34 -4.33
N ASP A 177 12.96 -20.91 -3.92
CA ASP A 177 13.26 -22.33 -4.08
C ASP A 177 12.25 -23.23 -3.35
N ASN A 178 11.75 -22.76 -2.20
CA ASN A 178 10.74 -23.48 -1.40
C ASN A 178 9.30 -23.11 -1.79
N ARG A 179 9.10 -22.41 -2.93
CA ARG A 179 7.79 -21.99 -3.46
C ARG A 179 6.94 -21.24 -2.43
N ILE A 180 7.56 -20.43 -1.58
CA ILE A 180 6.88 -19.54 -0.65
C ILE A 180 6.57 -18.21 -1.36
N LEU A 181 7.49 -17.78 -2.22
CA LEU A 181 7.35 -16.61 -3.07
C LEU A 181 7.54 -17.04 -4.53
N GLU A 182 6.75 -16.47 -5.45
CA GLU A 182 6.88 -16.78 -6.89
C GLU A 182 8.15 -16.16 -7.49
N GLY A 183 8.59 -15.04 -6.94
CA GLY A 183 9.79 -14.32 -7.33
C GLY A 183 10.15 -13.26 -6.31
N LEU A 184 11.39 -12.79 -6.38
CA LEU A 184 11.89 -11.75 -5.48
C LEU A 184 11.40 -10.37 -5.94
N PRO A 185 10.68 -9.62 -5.10
CA PRO A 185 10.39 -8.23 -5.41
C PRO A 185 11.71 -7.44 -5.41
N LYS A 186 11.77 -6.45 -6.30
CA LYS A 186 12.81 -5.42 -6.27
C LYS A 186 12.32 -4.26 -5.42
N ASP A 187 13.27 -3.50 -4.89
CA ASP A 187 12.93 -2.28 -4.19
C ASP A 187 12.37 -1.21 -5.17
N PRO A 188 11.78 -0.12 -4.65
CA PRO A 188 11.21 0.96 -5.47
C PRO A 188 12.22 1.72 -6.34
N TRP A 189 13.51 1.55 -6.09
CA TRP A 189 14.61 2.16 -6.83
C TRP A 189 15.21 1.19 -7.87
N GLY A 190 14.81 -0.08 -7.85
CA GLY A 190 15.19 -1.13 -8.79
C GLY A 190 16.31 -2.05 -8.31
N ASN A 191 16.78 -1.88 -7.07
CA ASN A 191 17.82 -2.68 -6.44
C ASN A 191 17.26 -3.96 -5.80
N GLU A 192 18.13 -4.94 -5.56
CA GLU A 192 17.77 -6.16 -4.82
C GLU A 192 17.85 -5.93 -3.32
N TYR A 193 16.93 -6.54 -2.57
CA TYR A 193 16.97 -6.51 -1.11
C TYR A 193 18.12 -7.33 -0.55
N VAL A 194 18.85 -6.75 0.40
CA VAL A 194 19.91 -7.44 1.13
C VAL A 194 19.34 -8.15 2.34
N TYR A 195 19.71 -9.41 2.51
CA TYR A 195 19.28 -10.22 3.64
C TYR A 195 20.48 -10.66 4.47
N VAL A 196 20.38 -10.45 5.77
CA VAL A 196 21.38 -10.87 6.75
C VAL A 196 20.67 -11.61 7.87
N ASN A 197 21.19 -12.77 8.26
CA ASN A 197 20.69 -13.53 9.40
C ASN A 197 21.78 -13.60 10.48
N GLU A 198 21.59 -12.85 11.57
CA GLU A 198 22.48 -12.88 12.73
C GLU A 198 21.86 -13.75 13.82
N GLY A 199 22.28 -15.02 13.90
CA GLY A 199 21.88 -15.90 14.99
C GLY A 199 20.38 -16.14 15.12
N GLY A 200 19.64 -16.18 14.00
CA GLY A 200 18.18 -16.39 14.00
C GLY A 200 17.36 -15.10 13.99
N LYS A 201 17.99 -13.93 13.89
CA LYS A 201 17.33 -12.64 13.67
C LYS A 201 17.47 -12.27 12.19
N PRO A 202 16.45 -12.52 11.34
CA PRO A 202 16.50 -12.09 9.96
C PRO A 202 16.35 -10.57 9.86
N ARG A 203 17.26 -9.93 9.14
CA ARG A 203 17.24 -8.51 8.79
C ARG A 203 17.20 -8.37 7.28
N ILE A 204 16.29 -7.52 6.80
CA ILE A 204 16.22 -7.14 5.39
C ILE A 204 16.54 -5.65 5.30
N THR A 205 17.43 -5.28 4.38
CA THR A 205 17.88 -3.91 4.16
C THR A 205 17.75 -3.52 2.69
N SER A 206 17.38 -2.27 2.44
CA SER A 206 17.36 -1.62 1.11
C SER A 206 18.32 -0.44 1.16
N TYR A 207 19.25 -0.35 0.22
CA TYR A 207 20.25 0.73 0.14
C TYR A 207 19.72 2.02 -0.54
N GLY A 208 18.41 2.29 -0.46
CA GLY A 208 17.83 3.47 -1.08
C GLY A 208 18.08 3.64 -2.59
N GLY A 209 18.11 4.89 -3.03
CA GLY A 209 18.25 5.28 -4.43
C GLY A 209 19.65 5.14 -5.03
N ASP A 210 20.70 5.25 -4.23
CA ASP A 210 22.09 5.16 -4.67
C ASP A 210 22.62 3.71 -4.70
N GLY A 211 21.95 2.79 -3.99
CA GLY A 211 22.33 1.38 -3.93
C GLY A 211 23.57 1.14 -3.06
N VAL A 212 23.96 2.11 -2.24
CA VAL A 212 25.14 2.05 -1.36
C VAL A 212 24.68 2.21 0.09
N SER A 213 25.40 1.59 1.03
CA SER A 213 25.08 1.79 2.44
C SER A 213 25.39 3.24 2.87
N GLY A 214 24.45 3.83 3.61
CA GLY A 214 24.51 5.20 4.08
C GLY A 214 23.41 6.05 3.45
N GLY A 215 23.76 7.28 3.08
CA GLY A 215 22.86 8.20 2.40
C GLY A 215 21.88 8.94 3.31
N ASP A 216 21.25 9.97 2.74
CA ASP A 216 20.23 10.80 3.38
C ASP A 216 18.95 10.84 2.52
N ALA A 217 17.82 11.09 3.16
CA ALA A 217 16.51 11.22 2.52
C ALA A 217 16.13 10.03 1.61
N ASN A 218 16.33 10.14 0.30
CA ASN A 218 15.99 9.10 -0.68
C ASN A 218 17.04 8.00 -0.80
N ASP A 219 18.27 8.34 -0.42
CA ASP A 219 19.41 7.46 -0.47
C ASP A 219 19.65 6.81 0.89
N ALA A 220 18.87 7.19 1.91
CA ALA A 220 18.95 6.61 3.23
C ALA A 220 18.58 5.12 3.22
N ASP A 221 19.45 4.33 3.85
CA ASP A 221 19.21 2.91 4.12
C ASP A 221 17.88 2.70 4.88
N LEU A 222 17.07 1.76 4.40
CA LEU A 222 15.85 1.32 5.08
C LEU A 222 16.04 -0.12 5.56
N CYS A 223 15.82 -0.38 6.85
CA CYS A 223 15.86 -1.72 7.41
C CYS A 223 14.48 -2.18 7.92
N SER A 224 14.22 -3.49 7.85
CA SER A 224 13.01 -4.10 8.41
C SER A 224 12.88 -3.96 9.95
N CYS A 225 13.95 -3.49 10.59
CA CYS A 225 14.08 -3.24 12.01
C CYS A 225 13.73 -1.81 12.41
N ASP A 226 13.67 -0.89 11.46
CA ASP A 226 13.40 0.51 11.77
C ASP A 226 11.93 0.64 12.18
N PRO A 227 11.64 1.22 13.35
CA PRO A 227 10.27 1.58 13.68
C PRO A 227 9.79 2.57 12.62
N GLU A 228 8.55 2.41 12.15
CA GLU A 228 7.97 3.42 11.28
C GLU A 228 8.06 4.78 12.00
N PRO A 229 8.60 5.84 11.39
CA PRO A 229 8.34 7.19 11.86
C PRO A 229 6.82 7.33 11.97
N GLU A 230 6.36 7.33 13.22
CA GLU A 230 4.96 7.58 13.56
C GLU A 230 4.55 8.81 12.78
N GLY A 231 3.61 8.63 11.86
CA GLY A 231 3.22 9.66 10.91
C GLY A 231 2.97 10.96 11.66
N GLY A 232 3.70 12.01 11.30
CA GLY A 232 3.46 13.35 11.82
C GLY A 232 1.98 13.65 11.69
N THR A 233 1.29 13.69 12.84
CA THR A 233 -0.10 14.09 12.92
C THR A 233 -0.19 15.46 12.29
N GLY A 234 -0.97 15.57 11.21
CA GLY A 234 -1.26 16.82 10.54
C GLY A 234 -1.62 17.88 11.57
N SER A 235 -0.82 18.93 11.63
CA SER A 235 -1.15 20.20 12.28
C SER A 235 -1.46 21.22 11.20
#